data_AF-A0A536VC78-F1
#
_entry.id   AF-A0A536VC78-F1
#
_cell.length_a   1.000
_cell.length_b   1.000
_cell.length_c   1.000
_cell.angle_alpha   90.00
_cell.angle_beta   90.00
_cell.angle_gamma   90.00
#
_symmetry.space_group_name_H-M   'P 1'
#
loop_
_entity.id
_entity.type
_entity.pdbx_description
1 polymer ?
#
loop_
_entity_poly.entity_id
_entity_poly.type
_entity_poly.pdbx_seq_one_letter_code
_entity_poly.pdbx_strand_id
1 'polypeptide(L)' 'MKRLQQGFTLIELMIVVAIVGILAAIALPAYQDYVIRSKMSEAIAAIAACKTSVAEYSSSHTAYP' A
#
# COMPACT_ATOMS: atom_id res chain seq x y z
N MET A 1 29.83 -38.94 -22.07
CA MET A 1 28.47 -39.14 -21.53
C MET A 1 27.70 -37.83 -21.63
N LYS A 2 26.63 -37.76 -22.44
CA LYS A 2 25.76 -36.58 -22.49
C LYS A 2 24.95 -36.53 -21.19
N ARG A 3 25.06 -35.45 -20.42
CA ARG A 3 24.16 -35.21 -19.28
C ARG A 3 22.76 -34.99 -19.85
N LEU A 4 21.81 -35.86 -19.53
CA LEU A 4 20.40 -35.58 -19.82
C LEU A 4 19.99 -34.39 -18.95
N GLN A 5 19.53 -33.31 -19.56
CA GLN A 5 18.85 -32.23 -18.83
C GLN A 5 17.55 -32.81 -18.27
N GLN A 6 17.49 -32.96 -16.94
CA GLN A 6 16.25 -33.25 -16.24
C GLN A 6 15.43 -31.96 -16.23
N GLY A 7 14.35 -31.93 -17.02
CA GLY A 7 13.39 -30.84 -17.02
C GLY A 7 12.57 -30.81 -15.73
N PHE A 8 12.05 -29.64 -15.40
CA PHE A 8 11.13 -29.42 -14.28
C PHE A 8 9.80 -30.14 -14.53
N THR A 9 9.21 -30.72 -13.49
CA THR A 9 7.93 -31.43 -13.59
C THR A 9 6.76 -30.45 -13.54
N LEU A 10 5.64 -30.81 -14.18
CA LEU A 10 4.40 -30.03 -14.07
C LEU A 10 3.89 -29.96 -12.63
N ILE A 11 4.14 -31.00 -11.83
CA ILE A 11 3.72 -31.06 -10.43
C ILE A 11 4.45 -29.99 -9.61
N GLU A 12 5.77 -29.86 -9.79
CA GLU A 12 6.53 -28.82 -9.10
C GLU A 12 6.02 -27.42 -9.48
N LEU A 13 5.67 -27.21 -10.76
CA LEU A 13 5.14 -25.91 -11.22
C LEU A 13 3.78 -25.59 -10.60
N MET A 14 2.89 -26.58 -10.51
CA MET A 14 1.58 -26.39 -9.90
C MET A 14 1.66 -26.04 -8.41
N ILE A 15 2.60 -26.64 -7.67
CA ILE A 15 2.81 -26.32 -6.26
C ILE A 15 3.31 -24.89 -6.09
N VAL A 16 4.27 -24.46 -6.92
CA VAL A 16 4.80 -23.09 -6.88
C VAL A 16 3.68 -22.07 -7.16
N VAL A 17 2.87 -22.31 -8.18
CA VAL A 17 1.75 -21.41 -8.52
C VAL A 17 0.71 -21.36 -7.38
N ALA A 18 0.42 -22.50 -6.73
CA ALA A 18 -0.49 -22.52 -5.59
C ALA A 18 0.02 -21.69 -4.41
N ILE A 19 1.31 -21.80 -4.07
CA ILE A 19 1.93 -21.02 -2.98
C ILE A 19 1.90 -19.52 -3.31
N VAL A 20 2.31 -19.14 -4.53
CA VAL A 20 2.29 -17.74 -4.96
C VAL A 20 0.86 -17.18 -4.97
N GLY A 21 -0.13 -17.98 -5.38
CA GLY A 21 -1.53 -17.59 -5.35
C GLY A 21 -2.06 -17.26 -3.95
N ILE A 22 -1.74 -18.11 -2.96
CA ILE A 22 -2.11 -17.87 -1.56
C ILE A 22 -1.44 -16.61 -1.03
N LEU A 23 -0.14 -16.45 -1.27
CA LEU A 23 0.62 -15.27 -0.84
C LEU A 23 0.06 -14.00 -1.48
N ALA A 24 -0.23 -14.01 -2.78
CA ALA A 24 -0.76 -12.86 -3.51
C ALA A 24 -2.16 -12.44 -3.00
N ALA A 25 -3.02 -13.41 -2.68
CA ALA A 25 -4.36 -13.14 -2.16
C ALA A 25 -4.34 -12.37 -0.83
N ILE A 26 -3.31 -12.59 0.01
CA ILE A 26 -3.15 -11.90 1.30
C ILE A 26 -2.33 -10.61 1.14
N ALA A 27 -1.25 -10.66 0.37
CA ALA A 27 -0.30 -9.55 0.25
C ALA A 27 -0.88 -8.35 -0.52
N LEU A 28 -1.68 -8.60 -1.56
CA LEU A 28 -2.24 -7.54 -2.39
C LEU A 28 -3.18 -6.60 -1.61
N PRO A 29 -4.22 -7.09 -0.89
CA PRO A 29 -5.09 -6.20 -0.11
C PRO A 29 -4.32 -5.49 1.01
N ALA A 30 -3.40 -6.18 1.69
CA ALA A 30 -2.58 -5.57 2.74
C ALA A 30 -1.71 -4.42 2.22
N TYR A 31 -1.11 -4.59 1.03
CA TYR A 31 -0.32 -3.55 0.38
C TYR A 31 -1.19 -2.37 -0.05
N GLN A 32 -2.39 -2.62 -0.58
CA GLN A 32 -3.34 -1.56 -0.94
C GLN A 32 -3.76 -0.75 0.29
N ASP A 33 -4.10 -1.41 1.40
CA ASP A 33 -4.45 -0.77 2.66
C ASP A 33 -3.29 0.08 3.21
N TYR A 34 -2.06 -0.41 3.11
CA TYR A 34 -0.86 0.34 3.51
C TYR A 34 -0.70 1.62 2.69
N VAL A 35 -0.83 1.54 1.36
CA VAL A 35 -0.73 2.71 0.47
C VAL A 35 -1.85 3.71 0.76
N ILE A 36 -3.09 3.24 0.96
CA ILE A 36 -4.23 4.11 1.30
C ILE A 36 -3.97 4.83 2.63
N ARG A 37 -3.50 4.10 3.65
CA ARG A 37 -3.17 4.69 4.96
C ARG A 37 -2.07 5.74 4.85
N SER A 38 -1.03 5.48 4.06
CA SER A 38 0.03 6.45 3.81
C SER A 38 -0.52 7.74 3.19
N LYS A 39 -1.35 7.61 2.16
CA LYS A 39 -2.00 8.77 1.51
C LYS A 39 -2.93 9.53 2.44
N MET A 40 -3.69 8.83 3.28
CA MET A 40 -4.55 9.46 4.28
C MET A 40 -3.73 10.22 5.33
N SER A 41 -2.60 9.67 5.77
CA SER A 41 -1.69 10.37 6.69
C SER A 41 -1.16 11.68 6.10
N GLU A 42 -0.80 11.67 4.82
CA GLU A 42 -0.38 12.88 4.09
C GLU A 42 -1.52 13.89 3.99
N ALA A 43 -2.73 13.45 3.63
CA ALA A 43 -3.91 14.32 3.57
C ALA A 43 -4.24 14.94 4.93
N ILE A 44 -4.15 14.17 6.02
CA ILE A 44 -4.37 14.67 7.38
C ILE A 44 -3.32 15.74 7.73
N ALA A 45 -2.05 15.54 7.37
CA ALA A 45 -1.00 16.53 7.60
C ALA A 45 -1.28 17.85 6.83
N ALA A 46 -1.72 17.75 5.58
CA ALA A 46 -2.10 18.92 4.79
C ALA A 46 -3.32 19.66 5.39
N ILE A 47 -4.34 18.91 5.84
CA ILE A 47 -5.52 19.48 6.52
C ILE A 47 -5.10 20.15 7.84
N ALA A 48 -4.19 19.54 8.60
CA ALA A 48 -3.70 20.12 9.86
C ALA A 48 -3.02 21.47 9.63
N ALA A 49 -2.23 21.62 8.56
CA ALA A 49 -1.65 22.90 8.18
C ALA A 49 -2.73 23.96 7.86
N CYS A 50 -3.73 23.58 7.06
CA CYS A 50 -4.86 24.46 6.74
C CYS A 50 -5.65 24.87 8.00
N LYS A 51 -5.90 23.93 8.91
CA LYS A 51 -6.57 24.20 10.19
C LYS A 51 -5.83 25.26 11.00
N THR A 52 -4.49 25.20 11.03
CA THR A 52 -3.67 26.22 11.71
C THR A 52 -3.84 27.59 11.06
N SER A 53 -3.75 27.69 9.73
CA SER A 53 -3.96 28.95 9.01
C SER A 53 -5.34 29.57 9.27
N VAL A 54 -6.40 28.74 9.28
CA VAL A 54 -7.76 29.20 9.59
C VAL A 54 -7.87 29.69 11.05
N ALA A 55 -7.23 28.98 11.99
CA ALA A 55 -7.22 29.37 13.39
C ALA A 55 -6.49 30.72 13.62
N GLU A 56 -5.36 30.92 12.93
CA GLU A 56 -4.61 32.19 12.96
C GLU A 56 -5.43 33.35 12.38
N TYR A 57 -6.15 33.11 11.27
CA TYR A 57 -7.04 34.13 10.70
C TYR A 57 -8.18 34.48 11.67
N SER A 58 -8.81 33.48 12.27
CA SER A 58 -9.87 33.69 13.26
C SER A 58 -9.38 34.46 14.49
N SER A 59 -8.18 34.16 14.97
CA SER A 59 -7.58 34.86 16.10
C SER A 59 -7.21 36.32 15.80
N SER A 60 -6.89 36.64 14.54
CA SER A 60 -6.47 37.99 14.14
C SER A 60 -7.64 38.89 13.72
N HIS A 61 -8.69 38.32 13.13
CA HIS A 61 -9.81 39.09 12.56
C HIS A 61 -11.13 38.91 13.32
N THR A 62 -11.18 38.06 14.36
CA THR A 62 -12.41 37.74 15.12
C THR A 62 -13.55 37.20 14.24
N ALA A 63 -13.21 36.68 13.07
CA ALA A 63 -14.12 36.14 12.06
C ALA A 63 -13.40 35.00 11.32
N TYR A 64 -14.14 34.03 10.81
CA TYR A 64 -13.56 32.99 9.95
C TYR A 64 -13.21 33.56 8.57
N PRO A 65 -12.16 33.03 7.90
CA PRO A 65 -11.81 33.44 6.54
C PRO A 65 -12.90 33.07 5.53
#